data_AF-A0A4Y2P3K3-F1
#
_entry.id   AF-A0A4Y2P3K3-F1
#
_cell.length_a   1.000
_cell.length_b   1.000
_cell.length_c   1.000
_cell.angle_alpha   90.00
_cell.angle_beta   90.00
_cell.angle_gamma   90.00
#
_symmetry.space_group_name_H-M   'P 1'
#
loop_
_entity.id
_entity.type
_entity.pdbx_description
1 polymer ?
#
loop_
_entity_poly.entity_id
_entity_poly.type
_entity_poly.pdbx_seq_one_letter_code
_entity_poly.pdbx_strand_id
1 'polypeptide(L)'
;MLRKTIAWRKEFKVDTMLTDYRPPEVLVKYFPYSLIGFDKEGSPVRYVDFSADEKGIFRSAKKVDLVKYGIFILEKDGELLKTQTQKLGKPITKVRYICNFAGVTLSKATNKTSHPGGRTPPASLQPPQWTPR
;
A
#
# COMPACT_ATOMS: atom_id res chain seq x y z
N MET A 1 -13.96 -15.73 13.29
CA MET A 1 -13.01 -15.46 12.19
C MET A 1 -13.48 -16.08 10.88
N LEU A 2 -13.61 -17.40 10.74
CA LEU A 2 -13.99 -18.05 9.46
C LEU A 2 -15.35 -17.61 8.86
N ARG A 3 -16.44 -17.62 9.64
CA ARG A 3 -17.78 -17.25 9.14
C ARG A 3 -17.83 -15.81 8.59
N LYS A 4 -17.14 -14.88 9.25
CA LYS A 4 -17.05 -13.48 8.82
C LYS A 4 -16.28 -13.37 7.50
N THR A 5 -15.17 -14.10 7.36
CA THR A 5 -14.41 -14.14 6.09
C THR A 5 -15.25 -14.69 4.95
N ILE A 6 -16.03 -15.77 5.17
CA ILE A 6 -16.90 -16.33 4.13
C ILE A 6 -17.95 -15.31 3.68
N ALA A 7 -18.61 -14.62 4.62
CA ALA A 7 -19.57 -13.57 4.29
C ALA A 7 -18.92 -12.41 3.50
N TRP A 8 -17.76 -11.94 3.97
CA TRP A 8 -16.99 -10.89 3.32
C TRP A 8 -16.52 -11.27 1.91
N ARG A 9 -16.08 -12.53 1.69
CA ARG A 9 -15.70 -13.02 0.35
C ARG A 9 -16.87 -12.99 -0.62
N LYS A 10 -18.07 -13.33 -0.15
CA LYS A 10 -19.30 -13.23 -0.97
C LYS A 10 -19.64 -11.78 -1.31
N GLU A 11 -19.57 -10.89 -0.34
CA GLU A 11 -19.86 -9.45 -0.52
C GLU A 11 -18.91 -8.81 -1.55
N PHE A 12 -17.61 -9.09 -1.44
CA PHE A 12 -16.59 -8.53 -2.32
C PHE A 12 -16.39 -9.32 -3.63
N LYS A 13 -17.14 -10.42 -3.83
CA LYS A 13 -17.01 -11.36 -4.97
C LYS A 13 -15.56 -11.82 -5.18
N VAL A 14 -14.88 -12.15 -4.08
CA VAL A 14 -13.44 -12.42 -4.08
C VAL A 14 -13.10 -13.66 -4.92
N ASP A 15 -13.97 -14.67 -4.91
CA ASP A 15 -13.73 -15.95 -5.59
C ASP A 15 -13.71 -15.84 -7.12
N THR A 16 -14.42 -14.88 -7.72
CA THR A 16 -14.42 -14.62 -9.18
C THR A 16 -13.58 -13.40 -9.56
N MET A 17 -12.83 -12.86 -8.62
CA MET A 17 -12.22 -11.55 -8.78
C MET A 17 -11.06 -11.55 -9.77
N LEU A 18 -10.34 -12.66 -9.91
CA LEU A 18 -9.26 -12.76 -10.88
C LEU A 18 -9.74 -12.76 -12.34
N THR A 19 -11.01 -13.11 -12.58
CA THR A 19 -11.61 -13.14 -13.93
C THR A 19 -12.41 -11.86 -14.22
N ASP A 20 -13.18 -11.39 -13.25
CA ASP A 20 -14.23 -10.39 -13.50
C ASP A 20 -13.75 -8.96 -13.23
N TYR A 21 -12.73 -8.78 -12.38
CA TYR A 21 -12.27 -7.46 -11.95
C TYR A 21 -11.22 -6.89 -12.89
N ARG A 22 -11.51 -5.71 -13.43
CA ARG A 22 -10.55 -4.90 -14.19
C ARG A 22 -10.03 -3.76 -13.31
N PRO A 23 -8.76 -3.81 -12.88
CA PRO A 23 -8.21 -2.78 -12.00
C PRO A 23 -8.06 -1.44 -12.73
N PRO A 24 -8.29 -0.31 -12.05
CA PRO A 24 -8.02 1.01 -12.62
C PRO A 24 -6.56 1.17 -13.04
N GLU A 25 -6.33 1.82 -14.17
CA GLU A 25 -5.00 2.00 -14.76
C GLU A 25 -4.00 2.65 -13.80
N VAL A 26 -4.44 3.66 -13.03
CA VAL A 26 -3.61 4.34 -12.04
C VAL A 26 -3.07 3.38 -10.97
N LEU A 27 -3.86 2.39 -10.56
CA LEU A 27 -3.43 1.42 -9.55
C LEU A 27 -2.47 0.39 -10.16
N VAL A 28 -2.68 0.00 -11.41
CA VAL A 28 -1.75 -0.89 -12.12
C VAL A 28 -0.38 -0.24 -12.31
N LYS A 29 -0.35 1.06 -12.62
CA LYS A 29 0.88 1.79 -12.91
C LYS A 29 1.65 2.23 -11.67
N TYR A 30 0.95 2.70 -10.63
CA TYR A 30 1.59 3.45 -9.55
C TYR A 30 1.50 2.79 -8.18
N PHE A 31 0.68 1.74 -7.99
CA PHE A 31 0.59 1.10 -6.68
C PHE A 31 1.92 0.41 -6.34
N PRO A 32 2.56 0.74 -5.21
CA PRO A 32 3.96 0.40 -4.95
C PRO A 32 4.11 -1.03 -4.41
N TYR A 33 3.65 -2.01 -5.19
CA TYR A 33 3.63 -3.42 -4.83
C TYR A 33 4.00 -4.29 -6.03
N SER A 34 5.21 -4.84 -6.03
CA SER A 34 5.76 -5.58 -7.17
C SER A 34 6.19 -6.99 -6.78
N LEU A 35 5.99 -7.97 -7.67
CA LEU A 35 6.59 -9.30 -7.54
C LEU A 35 8.01 -9.24 -8.10
N ILE A 36 9.01 -9.58 -7.28
CA ILE A 36 10.42 -9.52 -7.69
C ILE A 36 11.07 -10.89 -7.86
N GLY A 37 10.36 -11.97 -7.51
CA GLY A 37 10.85 -13.35 -7.67
C GLY A 37 10.37 -14.28 -6.57
N PHE A 38 11.17 -15.30 -6.30
CA PHE A 38 10.94 -16.31 -5.27
C PHE A 38 12.17 -16.42 -4.37
N ASP A 39 11.96 -16.69 -3.08
CA ASP A 39 13.05 -16.95 -2.15
C ASP A 39 13.62 -18.38 -2.33
N LYS A 40 14.63 -18.73 -1.53
CA LYS A 40 15.26 -20.07 -1.56
C LYS A 40 14.30 -21.20 -1.23
N GLU A 41 13.19 -20.91 -0.55
CA GLU A 41 12.18 -21.89 -0.16
C GLU A 41 11.11 -22.07 -1.24
N GLY A 42 11.05 -21.16 -2.22
CA GLY A 42 10.03 -21.11 -3.27
C GLY A 42 8.87 -20.15 -2.97
N SER A 43 8.96 -19.39 -1.87
CA SER A 43 7.92 -18.42 -1.49
C SER A 43 8.01 -17.19 -2.39
N PRO A 44 6.89 -16.67 -2.92
CA PRO A 44 6.88 -15.41 -3.66
C PRO A 44 7.44 -14.27 -2.82
N VAL A 45 8.24 -13.40 -3.44
CA VAL A 45 8.81 -12.22 -2.81
C VAL A 45 8.21 -10.96 -3.42
N ARG A 46 7.55 -10.18 -2.57
CA ARG A 46 6.94 -8.89 -2.90
C ARG A 46 7.80 -7.75 -2.40
N TYR A 47 8.09 -6.80 -3.27
CA TYR A 47 8.72 -5.53 -2.92
C TYR A 47 7.65 -4.47 -2.74
N VAL A 48 7.70 -3.78 -1.59
CA VAL A 48 6.77 -2.70 -1.23
C VAL A 48 7.57 -1.43 -0.99
N ASP A 49 7.28 -0.39 -1.75
CA ASP A 49 7.98 0.89 -1.63
C ASP A 49 7.16 1.93 -0.88
N PHE A 50 7.49 2.15 0.40
CA PHE A 50 6.85 3.18 1.22
C PHE A 50 7.37 4.59 0.91
N SER A 51 8.39 4.72 0.06
CA SER A 51 8.87 6.02 -0.44
C SER A 51 8.02 6.57 -1.59
N ALA A 52 7.17 5.76 -2.23
CA ALA A 52 6.28 6.13 -3.32
C ALA A 52 5.26 7.24 -2.97
N ASP A 53 4.59 7.83 -3.96
CA ASP A 53 3.59 8.89 -3.75
C ASP A 53 2.20 8.33 -3.36
N GLU A 54 2.02 7.94 -2.09
CA GLU A 54 0.74 7.43 -1.61
C GLU A 54 -0.38 8.47 -1.67
N LYS A 55 -0.04 9.77 -1.53
CA LYS A 55 -1.03 10.85 -1.55
C LYS A 55 -1.59 11.04 -2.96
N GLY A 56 -0.74 10.98 -3.97
CA GLY A 56 -1.16 10.97 -5.37
C GLY A 56 -2.11 9.81 -5.64
N ILE A 57 -1.74 8.59 -5.25
CA ILE A 57 -2.59 7.41 -5.42
C ILE A 57 -3.96 7.57 -4.75
N PHE A 58 -3.99 8.05 -3.50
CA PHE A 58 -5.25 8.27 -2.77
C PHE A 58 -6.12 9.38 -3.36
N ARG A 59 -5.51 10.36 -4.05
CA ARG A 59 -6.25 11.42 -4.77
C ARG A 59 -6.71 10.98 -6.15
N SER A 60 -6.07 10.00 -6.76
CA SER A 60 -6.35 9.54 -8.12
C SER A 60 -7.23 8.29 -8.21
N ALA A 61 -7.52 7.62 -7.09
CA ALA A 61 -8.38 6.44 -7.04
C ALA A 61 -9.39 6.51 -5.89
N LYS A 62 -10.57 5.90 -6.08
CA LYS A 62 -11.55 5.81 -5.00
C LYS A 62 -11.07 4.83 -3.93
N LYS A 63 -11.44 5.07 -2.67
CA LYS A 63 -11.15 4.16 -1.55
C LYS A 63 -11.57 2.72 -1.82
N VAL A 64 -12.75 2.53 -2.41
CA VAL A 64 -13.27 1.19 -2.76
C VAL A 64 -12.37 0.50 -3.78
N ASP A 65 -11.84 1.24 -4.76
CA ASP A 65 -10.95 0.68 -5.78
C ASP A 65 -9.59 0.31 -5.20
N LEU A 66 -9.07 1.08 -4.25
CA LEU A 66 -7.84 0.74 -3.51
C LEU A 66 -8.01 -0.57 -2.73
N VAL A 67 -9.12 -0.72 -2.02
CA VAL A 67 -9.43 -1.94 -1.26
C VAL A 67 -9.57 -3.14 -2.19
N LYS A 68 -10.35 -3.00 -3.27
CA LYS A 68 -10.49 -4.04 -4.30
C LYS A 68 -9.14 -4.38 -4.92
N TYR A 69 -8.32 -3.41 -5.26
CA TYR A 69 -7.01 -3.69 -5.85
C TYR A 69 -6.07 -4.43 -4.89
N GLY A 70 -6.10 -4.09 -3.60
CA GLY A 70 -5.38 -4.84 -2.57
C GLY A 70 -5.83 -6.31 -2.50
N ILE A 71 -7.14 -6.56 -2.50
CA ILE A 71 -7.69 -7.93 -2.51
C ILE A 71 -7.26 -8.66 -3.79
N PHE A 72 -7.24 -7.99 -4.94
CA PHE A 72 -6.88 -8.57 -6.23
C PHE A 72 -5.44 -9.10 -6.23
N ILE A 73 -4.53 -8.29 -5.67
CA ILE A 73 -3.14 -8.65 -5.51
C ILE A 73 -2.99 -9.86 -4.58
N LEU A 74 -3.73 -9.90 -3.48
CA LEU A 74 -3.68 -11.01 -2.53
C LEU A 74 -4.22 -12.32 -3.13
N GLU A 75 -5.28 -12.27 -3.94
CA GLU A 75 -5.77 -13.46 -4.65
C GLU A 75 -4.77 -13.93 -5.72
N LYS A 76 -4.09 -13.00 -6.42
CA LYS A 76 -2.98 -13.34 -7.32
C LYS A 76 -1.84 -14.02 -6.58
N ASP A 77 -1.50 -13.52 -5.39
CA ASP A 77 -0.51 -14.15 -4.53
C ASP A 77 -0.96 -15.56 -4.10
N GLY A 78 -2.25 -15.75 -3.80
CA GLY A 78 -2.84 -17.06 -3.52
C GLY A 78 -2.67 -18.06 -4.66
N GLU A 79 -2.96 -17.65 -5.91
CA GLU A 79 -2.72 -18.50 -7.09
C GLU A 79 -1.23 -18.81 -7.26
N LEU A 80 -0.36 -17.84 -7.04
CA LEU A 80 1.08 -18.02 -7.13
C LEU A 80 1.60 -19.05 -6.11
N LEU A 81 1.08 -19.01 -4.89
CA LEU A 81 1.39 -20.01 -3.85
C LEU A 81 0.93 -21.42 -4.26
N LYS A 82 -0.26 -21.55 -4.87
CA LYS A 82 -0.75 -22.84 -5.40
C LYS A 82 0.18 -23.35 -6.50
N THR A 83 0.54 -22.50 -7.47
CA THR A 83 1.46 -22.86 -8.55
C THR A 83 2.82 -23.28 -8.01
N GLN A 84 3.38 -22.55 -7.04
CA GLN A 84 4.66 -22.93 -6.43
C GLN A 84 4.58 -24.23 -5.64
N THR A 85 3.46 -24.47 -4.95
CA THR A 85 3.22 -25.73 -4.23
C THR A 85 3.22 -26.92 -5.18
N GLN A 86 2.53 -26.80 -6.33
CA GLN A 86 2.52 -27.84 -7.35
C GLN A 86 3.90 -28.05 -7.98
N LYS A 87 4.61 -26.95 -8.31
CA LYS A 87 5.92 -27.00 -8.96
C LYS A 87 6.99 -27.67 -8.08
N LEU A 88 6.96 -27.43 -6.77
CA LEU A 88 8.00 -27.87 -5.84
C LEU A 88 7.64 -29.15 -5.08
N GLY A 89 6.43 -29.68 -5.26
CA GLY A 89 5.96 -30.89 -4.57
C GLY A 89 5.88 -30.75 -3.05
N LYS A 90 5.88 -29.52 -2.53
CA LYS A 90 5.85 -29.21 -1.09
C LYS A 90 4.94 -28.00 -0.84
N PRO A 91 4.28 -27.91 0.33
CA PRO A 91 3.37 -26.81 0.62
C PRO A 91 4.10 -25.47 0.71
N ILE A 92 3.75 -24.53 -0.17
CA ILE A 92 4.17 -23.12 -0.12
C ILE A 92 2.97 -22.29 0.32
N THR A 93 3.03 -21.71 1.51
CA THR A 93 1.88 -21.07 2.16
C THR A 93 2.11 -19.61 2.53
N LYS A 94 3.32 -19.07 2.26
CA LYS A 94 3.73 -17.75 2.72
C LYS A 94 4.25 -16.91 1.56
N VAL A 95 3.91 -15.63 1.58
CA VAL A 95 4.53 -14.58 0.76
C VAL A 95 5.53 -13.84 1.63
N ARG A 96 6.71 -13.51 1.08
CA ARG A 96 7.73 -12.69 1.76
C ARG A 96 7.63 -11.25 1.27
N TYR A 97 7.81 -10.32 2.19
CA TYR A 97 7.75 -8.89 1.90
C TYR A 97 9.11 -8.25 2.17
N ILE A 98 9.60 -7.50 1.19
CA ILE A 98 10.73 -6.59 1.35
C ILE A 98 10.14 -5.18 1.29
N CYS A 99 10.19 -4.49 2.42
CA CYS A 99 9.59 -3.17 2.56
C CYS A 99 10.69 -2.11 2.57
N ASN A 100 10.71 -1.25 1.54
CA ASN A 100 11.58 -0.09 1.52
C ASN A 100 10.96 1.04 2.33
N PHE A 101 11.61 1.37 3.44
CA PHE A 101 11.25 2.50 4.30
C PHE A 101 12.21 3.69 4.14
N ALA A 102 13.12 3.67 3.17
CA ALA A 102 14.01 4.81 2.92
C ALA A 102 13.21 6.08 2.62
N GLY A 103 13.61 7.21 3.21
CA GLY A 103 12.93 8.49 3.01
C GLY A 103 11.53 8.61 3.66
N VAL A 104 11.07 7.59 4.39
CA VAL A 104 9.81 7.68 5.14
C VAL A 104 10.01 8.59 6.35
N THR A 105 9.28 9.70 6.39
CA THR A 105 9.26 10.64 7.52
C THR A 105 7.99 10.47 8.35
N LEU A 106 8.01 10.94 9.60
CA LEU A 106 6.82 10.91 10.45
C LEU A 106 5.66 11.72 9.85
N SER A 107 5.94 12.87 9.24
CA SER A 107 4.93 13.69 8.56
C SER A 107 4.28 12.93 7.41
N LYS A 108 5.09 12.20 6.63
CA LYS A 108 4.59 11.32 5.56
C LYS A 108 3.72 10.20 6.12
N ALA A 109 4.22 9.45 7.09
CA ALA A 109 3.52 8.32 7.71
C ALA A 109 2.19 8.72 8.39
N THR A 110 2.11 9.92 8.95
CA THR A 110 0.89 10.44 9.62
C THR A 110 0.00 11.28 8.70
N ASN A 111 0.36 11.41 7.41
CA ASN A 111 -0.27 12.32 6.47
C ASN A 111 -0.43 13.75 7.01
N LYS A 112 0.52 14.21 7.83
CA LYS A 112 0.59 15.60 8.30
C LYS A 112 1.34 16.43 7.25
N THR A 113 0.86 17.63 6.98
CA THR A 113 1.63 18.62 6.22
C THR A 113 2.87 18.98 7.01
N SER A 114 4.05 18.62 6.51
CA SER A 114 5.31 19.18 7.01
C SER A 114 5.27 20.68 6.70
N HIS A 115 5.00 21.51 7.69
CA HIS A 115 5.13 22.96 7.51
C HIS A 115 6.61 23.27 7.22
N PRO A 116 6.94 23.89 6.09
CA PRO A 116 8.29 24.36 5.84
C PRO A 116 8.52 25.61 6.70
N GLY A 117 9.13 25.44 7.87
CA GLY A 117 9.62 26.55 8.69
C GLY A 117 8.56 27.25 9.54
N GLY A 118 8.80 27.23 10.85
CA GLY A 118 8.02 27.99 11.81
C GLY A 118 8.54 27.81 13.22
N ARG A 119 9.86 27.90 13.45
CA ARG A 119 10.27 28.47 14.73
C ARG A 119 9.90 29.93 14.63
N THR A 120 8.81 30.32 15.28
CA THR A 120 8.59 31.71 15.66
C THR A 120 9.88 32.18 16.33
N PRO A 121 10.54 33.24 15.84
CA PRO A 121 11.63 33.87 16.58
C PRO A 121 11.11 34.19 17.98
N PRO A 122 11.92 34.02 19.05
CA PRO A 122 11.53 34.50 20.37
C PRO A 122 11.13 35.97 20.27
N ALA A 123 10.15 36.39 21.08
CA ALA A 123 9.53 37.72 21.02
C ALA A 123 10.53 38.89 21.04
N SER A 124 11.78 38.65 21.47
CA SER A 124 12.90 39.59 21.43
C SER A 124 13.40 39.99 20.03
N LEU A 125 13.00 39.27 18.98
CA LEU A 125 13.46 39.51 17.59
C LEU A 125 12.33 40.00 16.65
N GLN A 126 11.16 40.35 17.19
CA GLN A 126 10.07 40.92 16.37
C GLN A 126 10.13 42.45 16.41
N PRO A 127 10.06 43.14 15.25
CA PRO A 127 10.04 44.60 15.23
C PRO A 127 8.76 45.14 15.92
N PRO A 128 8.84 46.27 16.63
CA PRO A 128 7.71 46.81 17.38
C PRO A 128 6.54 47.12 16.44
N GLN A 129 5.37 46.59 16.77
CA GLN A 129 4.15 46.87 16.02
C GLN A 129 3.74 48.33 16.23
N TRP A 130 3.77 49.13 15.17
CA TRP A 130 3.26 50.49 15.16
C TRP A 130 1.73 50.45 15.14
N THR A 131 1.07 50.94 16.19
CA THR A 131 -0.37 51.21 16.16
C THR A 131 -0.61 52.69 15.84
N PRO A 132 -1.36 53.04 14.77
CA PRO A 132 -1.75 54.43 14.52
C PRO A 132 -2.73 54.89 15.59
N ARG A 133 -2.61 56.15 16.03
CA ARG A 133 -3.62 56.82 16.88
C ARG A 133 -4.83 57.22 16.05
#